data_AF-A0A2V5P916-F1
#
_entry.id   AF-A0A2V5P916-F1
#
_cell.length_a   1.000
_cell.length_b   1.000
_cell.length_c   1.000
_cell.angle_alpha   90.00
_cell.angle_beta   90.00
_cell.angle_gamma   90.00
#
_symmetry.space_group_name_H-M   'P 1'
#
loop_
_entity.id
_entity.type
_entity.pdbx_description
1 polymer ?
#
loop_
_entity_poly.entity_id
_entity_poly.type
_entity_poly.pdbx_seq_one_letter_code
_entity_poly.pdbx_strand_id
1 'polypeptide(L)'
;MLTRLLHACGLYLGPESALMPPQADNPEGFWEHLGFVAVNDELLNALGGAWDLPPKADENFTDPQLDPLRMKARLLIEGFNSAGVWGWKDPRNSLTLPFWHDVLPGLKTLIIVRNPLEAAHSMRERNGTSYSLGLRLWEIYNRRLIETANEQDRLVTHYDLFFVNAETELLRIAHFIGLPDAQVASAAALVKKRRRHTHFTLEHLIDARVAPEVIDLYRALISEAWAPERNKGKVAKSPETGSADEADLLPGSVSRLNAFVPERIAQIEHLYQELLAQAEARHKSQVEELSAHVEHMNELLREKSVTLSESEARADE
;
A
#
# COMPACT_ATOMS: atom_id res chain seq x y z
N MET A 1 -6.29 -0.29 -5.30
CA MET A 1 -7.19 0.75 -4.72
C MET A 1 -6.66 2.15 -5.01
N LEU A 2 -5.56 2.60 -4.37
CA LEU A 2 -5.08 3.99 -4.52
C LEU A 2 -4.89 4.43 -5.98
N THR A 3 -4.17 3.66 -6.80
CA THR A 3 -3.94 3.98 -8.22
C THR A 3 -5.24 4.19 -9.00
N ARG A 4 -6.27 3.37 -8.73
CA ARG A 4 -7.60 3.53 -9.31
C ARG A 4 -8.28 4.83 -8.89
N LEU A 5 -8.15 5.20 -7.61
CA LEU A 5 -8.71 6.46 -7.11
C LEU A 5 -8.03 7.66 -7.78
N LEU A 6 -6.70 7.65 -7.89
CA LEU A 6 -5.96 8.72 -8.57
C LEU A 6 -6.27 8.79 -10.05
N HIS A 7 -6.46 7.64 -10.71
CA HIS A 7 -6.91 7.60 -12.09
C HIS A 7 -8.28 8.25 -12.25
N ALA A 8 -9.23 7.98 -11.35
CA ALA A 8 -10.53 8.66 -11.33
C ALA A 8 -10.39 10.18 -11.07
N CYS A 9 -9.36 10.60 -10.34
CA CYS A 9 -9.00 12.01 -10.18
C CYS A 9 -8.28 12.64 -11.38
N GLY A 10 -8.04 11.89 -12.46
CA GLY A 10 -7.40 12.38 -13.68
C GLY A 10 -5.92 12.04 -13.84
N LEU A 11 -5.34 11.17 -13.00
CA LEU A 11 -3.99 10.65 -13.21
C LEU A 11 -3.94 9.78 -14.47
N TYR A 12 -3.18 10.20 -15.47
CA TYR A 12 -2.95 9.39 -16.65
C TYR A 12 -1.97 8.25 -16.36
N LEU A 13 -2.35 7.02 -16.68
CA LEU A 13 -1.57 5.80 -16.43
C LEU A 13 -1.03 5.15 -17.72
N GLY A 14 -1.20 5.82 -18.85
CA GLY A 14 -0.96 5.24 -20.17
C GLY A 14 -2.26 4.74 -20.82
N PRO A 15 -2.20 4.25 -22.07
CA PRO A 15 -3.36 3.69 -22.74
C PRO A 15 -3.82 2.41 -22.05
N GLU A 16 -5.13 2.17 -22.01
CA GLU A 16 -5.72 0.98 -21.36
C GLU A 16 -5.14 -0.33 -21.90
N SER A 17 -4.80 -0.38 -23.20
CA SER A 17 -4.17 -1.53 -23.85
C SER A 17 -2.78 -1.87 -23.30
N ALA A 18 -2.12 -0.93 -22.60
CA ALA A 18 -0.82 -1.13 -21.98
C ALA A 18 -0.93 -1.38 -20.46
N LEU A 19 -2.13 -1.36 -19.88
CA LEU A 19 -2.35 -1.73 -18.49
C LEU A 19 -2.48 -3.24 -18.34
N MET A 20 -1.90 -3.78 -17.27
CA MET A 20 -2.00 -5.19 -16.95
C MET A 20 -3.47 -5.60 -16.76
N PRO A 21 -3.93 -6.67 -17.44
CA PRO A 21 -5.31 -7.10 -17.35
C PRO A 21 -5.62 -7.59 -15.91
N PRO A 22 -6.88 -7.45 -15.46
CA PRO A 22 -7.33 -8.06 -14.21
C PRO A 22 -7.11 -9.59 -14.20
N GLN A 23 -6.83 -10.14 -13.02
CA GLN A 23 -6.69 -11.57 -12.78
C GLN A 23 -7.64 -12.02 -11.66
N ALA A 24 -7.79 -13.33 -11.46
CA ALA A 24 -8.71 -13.88 -10.47
C ALA A 24 -8.43 -13.42 -9.03
N ASP A 25 -7.16 -13.22 -8.70
CA ASP A 25 -6.66 -12.71 -7.41
C ASP A 25 -6.81 -11.18 -7.27
N ASN A 26 -6.96 -10.46 -8.39
CA ASN A 26 -7.21 -9.02 -8.41
C ASN A 26 -8.17 -8.63 -9.55
N PRO A 27 -9.48 -8.91 -9.39
CA PRO A 27 -10.48 -8.72 -10.44
C PRO A 27 -10.73 -7.24 -10.80
N GLU A 28 -10.26 -6.31 -9.96
CA GLU A 28 -10.34 -4.87 -10.22
C GLU A 28 -9.13 -4.32 -10.99
N GLY A 29 -8.20 -5.17 -11.41
CA GLY A 29 -7.01 -4.79 -12.17
C GLY A 29 -5.84 -4.39 -11.28
N PHE A 30 -4.63 -4.61 -11.78
CA PHE A 30 -3.39 -4.25 -11.08
C PHE A 30 -3.07 -2.77 -11.20
N TRP A 31 -3.60 -2.10 -12.23
CA TRP A 31 -3.31 -0.71 -12.59
C TRP A 31 -1.81 -0.48 -12.80
N GLU A 32 -1.12 -1.52 -13.27
CA GLU A 32 0.31 -1.52 -13.56
C GLU A 32 0.49 -1.40 -15.07
N HIS A 33 1.31 -0.44 -15.50
CA HIS A 33 1.61 -0.27 -16.91
C HIS A 33 2.72 -1.25 -17.32
N LEU A 34 2.42 -2.14 -18.27
CA LEU A 34 3.26 -3.28 -18.65
C LEU A 34 4.67 -2.88 -19.11
N GLY A 35 4.81 -1.69 -19.72
CA GLY A 35 6.12 -1.15 -20.08
C GLY A 35 7.03 -0.89 -18.87
N PHE A 36 6.49 -0.31 -17.80
CA PHE A 36 7.26 -0.03 -16.57
C PHE A 36 7.56 -1.33 -15.82
N VAL A 37 6.60 -2.25 -15.81
CA VAL A 37 6.77 -3.62 -15.30
C VAL A 37 7.94 -4.31 -15.98
N ALA A 38 7.99 -4.29 -17.31
CA ALA A 38 9.07 -4.94 -18.07
C ALA A 38 10.44 -4.31 -17.77
N VAL A 39 10.54 -2.97 -17.70
CA VAL A 39 11.80 -2.30 -17.36
C VAL A 39 12.26 -2.67 -15.96
N ASN A 40 11.35 -2.69 -14.98
CA ASN A 40 11.67 -3.07 -13.60
C ASN A 40 12.13 -4.52 -13.51
N ASP A 41 11.49 -5.46 -14.20
CA ASP A 41 11.91 -6.86 -14.19
C ASP A 41 13.28 -7.05 -14.84
N GLU A 42 13.51 -6.44 -16.00
CA GLU A 42 14.82 -6.51 -16.67
C GLU A 42 15.93 -5.88 -15.82
N LEU A 43 15.64 -4.76 -15.14
CA LEU A 43 16.58 -4.12 -14.23
C LEU A 43 16.91 -4.99 -13.02
N LEU A 44 15.91 -5.57 -12.35
CA LEU A 44 16.15 -6.48 -11.23
C LEU A 44 16.98 -7.69 -11.66
N ASN A 45 16.66 -8.28 -12.82
CA ASN A 45 17.42 -9.40 -13.37
C ASN A 45 18.87 -9.01 -13.70
N ALA A 46 19.10 -7.82 -14.25
CA ALA A 46 20.45 -7.31 -14.53
C ALA A 46 21.27 -7.11 -13.24
N LEU A 47 20.61 -6.81 -12.13
CA LEU A 47 21.21 -6.71 -10.80
C LEU A 47 21.26 -8.07 -10.06
N GLY A 48 20.97 -9.18 -10.74
CA GLY A 48 21.02 -10.53 -10.18
C GLY A 48 19.92 -10.83 -9.15
N GLY A 49 18.81 -10.10 -9.19
CA GLY A 49 17.70 -10.25 -8.27
C GLY A 49 16.35 -10.38 -8.97
N ALA A 50 15.31 -10.47 -8.16
CA ALA A 50 13.90 -10.53 -8.54
C ALA A 50 13.05 -9.85 -7.48
N TRP A 51 11.73 -9.86 -7.64
CA TRP A 51 10.82 -9.24 -6.67
C TRP A 51 10.85 -9.92 -5.29
N ASP A 52 11.05 -11.23 -5.25
CA ASP A 52 11.15 -12.08 -4.06
C ASP A 52 12.60 -12.34 -3.61
N LEU A 53 13.56 -11.98 -4.46
CA LEU A 53 14.99 -11.97 -4.17
C LEU A 53 15.57 -10.57 -4.45
N PRO A 54 15.29 -9.57 -3.59
CA PRO A 54 15.75 -8.22 -3.84
C PRO A 54 17.28 -8.14 -4.00
N PRO A 55 17.80 -7.34 -4.95
CA PRO A 55 19.23 -7.06 -5.09
C PRO A 55 19.85 -6.45 -3.83
N LYS A 56 21.18 -6.33 -3.76
CA LYS A 56 21.88 -5.83 -2.56
C LYS A 56 21.64 -4.33 -2.32
N ALA A 57 21.99 -3.86 -1.12
CA ALA A 57 21.81 -2.47 -0.70
C ALA A 57 22.58 -1.48 -1.59
N ASP A 58 23.79 -1.89 -1.94
CA ASP A 58 24.87 -1.14 -2.53
C ASP A 58 25.02 -1.38 -4.04
N GLU A 59 23.93 -1.76 -4.72
CA GLU A 59 23.95 -1.93 -6.18
C GLU A 59 24.33 -0.64 -6.90
N ASN A 60 25.13 -0.78 -7.96
CA ASN A 60 25.56 0.36 -8.75
C ASN A 60 24.53 0.67 -9.86
N PHE A 61 23.55 1.50 -9.53
CA PHE A 61 22.57 2.00 -10.51
C PHE A 61 23.15 2.96 -11.56
N THR A 62 24.43 3.34 -11.47
CA THR A 62 25.13 4.17 -12.46
C THR A 62 25.96 3.37 -13.45
N ASP A 63 25.95 2.03 -13.34
CA ASP A 63 26.71 1.17 -14.22
C ASP A 63 26.29 1.36 -15.71
N PRO A 64 27.24 1.56 -16.64
CA PRO A 64 26.96 1.65 -18.08
C PRO A 64 26.25 0.42 -18.66
N GLN A 65 26.33 -0.75 -18.02
CA GLN A 65 25.58 -1.94 -18.45
C GLN A 65 24.06 -1.71 -18.47
N LEU A 66 23.58 -0.72 -17.70
CA LEU A 66 22.16 -0.36 -17.62
C LEU A 66 21.76 0.69 -18.68
N ASP A 67 22.68 1.20 -19.51
CA ASP A 67 22.38 2.23 -20.53
C ASP A 67 21.29 1.81 -21.53
N PRO A 68 21.24 0.55 -22.02
CA PRO A 68 20.12 0.10 -22.85
C PRO A 68 18.77 0.20 -22.13
N LEU A 69 18.73 -0.09 -20.83
CA LEU A 69 17.52 0.06 -20.02
C LEU A 69 17.15 1.53 -19.83
N ARG A 70 18.14 2.43 -19.60
CA ARG A 70 17.88 3.88 -19.52
C ARG A 70 17.26 4.40 -20.82
N MET A 71 17.76 3.96 -21.97
CA MET A 71 17.19 4.33 -23.27
C MET A 71 15.74 3.84 -23.42
N LYS A 72 15.48 2.58 -23.08
CA LYS A 72 14.13 1.99 -23.11
C LYS A 72 13.16 2.73 -22.17
N ALA A 73 13.62 3.09 -20.97
CA ALA A 73 12.85 3.85 -20.00
C ALA A 73 12.53 5.26 -20.49
N ARG A 74 13.49 5.97 -21.12
CA ARG A 74 13.24 7.30 -21.71
C ARG A 74 12.21 7.25 -22.83
N LEU A 75 12.34 6.30 -23.76
CA LEU A 75 11.36 6.09 -24.84
C LEU A 75 9.97 5.77 -24.31
N LEU A 76 9.88 4.98 -23.22
CA LEU A 76 8.62 4.69 -22.56
C LEU A 76 7.98 5.97 -21.98
N ILE A 77 8.78 6.80 -21.31
CA ILE A 77 8.34 8.06 -20.70
C ILE A 77 7.88 9.06 -21.76
N GLU A 78 8.54 9.12 -22.92
CA GLU A 78 8.15 10.00 -24.03
C GLU A 78 6.69 9.79 -24.47
N GLY A 79 6.17 8.56 -24.37
CA GLY A 79 4.77 8.23 -24.64
C GLY A 79 3.75 8.90 -23.71
N PHE A 80 4.21 9.51 -22.62
CA PHE A 80 3.38 10.19 -21.62
C PHE A 80 3.44 11.73 -21.73
N ASN A 81 4.28 12.28 -22.60
CA ASN A 81 4.53 13.73 -22.72
C ASN A 81 3.27 14.57 -23.06
N SER A 82 2.23 13.96 -23.62
CA SER A 82 0.98 14.64 -23.95
C SER A 82 0.02 14.80 -22.76
N ALA A 83 0.27 14.10 -21.65
CA ALA A 83 -0.55 14.16 -20.45
C ALA A 83 -0.09 15.28 -19.51
N GLY A 84 -1.04 16.02 -18.93
CA GLY A 84 -0.73 17.07 -17.95
C GLY A 84 -0.10 16.52 -16.66
N VAL A 85 -0.76 15.53 -16.06
CA VAL A 85 -0.25 14.79 -14.89
C VAL A 85 -0.38 13.31 -15.18
N TRP A 86 0.73 12.59 -15.03
CA TRP A 86 0.79 11.16 -15.28
C TRP A 86 1.63 10.45 -14.23
N GLY A 87 1.49 9.13 -14.16
CA GLY A 87 2.30 8.30 -13.29
C GLY A 87 2.13 6.82 -13.61
N TRP A 88 2.82 5.99 -12.85
CA TRP A 88 2.67 4.55 -12.90
C TRP A 88 2.76 3.99 -11.48
N LYS A 89 2.27 2.77 -11.32
CA LYS A 89 2.41 2.01 -10.09
C LYS A 89 3.08 0.70 -10.41
N ASP A 90 4.04 0.33 -9.57
CA ASP A 90 4.70 -0.96 -9.54
C ASP A 90 5.35 -1.12 -8.15
N PRO A 91 5.05 -2.17 -7.37
CA PRO A 91 5.70 -2.39 -6.08
C PRO A 91 7.23 -2.43 -6.16
N ARG A 92 7.79 -2.91 -7.29
CA ARG A 92 9.24 -3.03 -7.52
C ARG A 92 9.91 -1.68 -7.68
N ASN A 93 9.17 -0.60 -7.92
CA ASN A 93 9.70 0.76 -7.86
C ASN A 93 10.43 1.02 -6.53
N SER A 94 10.02 0.36 -5.44
CA SER A 94 10.71 0.42 -4.14
C SER A 94 12.17 0.00 -4.20
N LEU A 95 12.51 -0.93 -5.09
CA LEU A 95 13.85 -1.48 -5.27
C LEU A 95 14.61 -0.76 -6.39
N THR A 96 13.89 -0.22 -7.37
CA THR A 96 14.46 0.36 -8.59
C THR A 96 14.43 1.89 -8.60
N LEU A 97 13.97 2.53 -7.51
CA LEU A 97 13.81 3.98 -7.44
C LEU A 97 15.07 4.79 -7.81
N PRO A 98 16.30 4.39 -7.42
CA PRO A 98 17.51 5.11 -7.83
C PRO A 98 17.68 5.21 -9.37
N PHE A 99 17.34 4.13 -10.09
CA PHE A 99 17.36 4.14 -11.56
C PHE A 99 16.32 5.12 -12.13
N TRP A 100 15.12 5.14 -11.57
CA TRP A 100 14.06 6.04 -12.03
C TRP A 100 14.35 7.51 -11.73
N HIS A 101 15.02 7.82 -10.61
CA HIS A 101 15.47 9.18 -10.31
C HIS A 101 16.52 9.69 -11.31
N ASP A 102 17.42 8.82 -11.78
CA ASP A 102 18.40 9.14 -12.82
C ASP A 102 17.71 9.39 -14.18
N VAL A 103 16.74 8.54 -14.54
CA VAL A 103 16.04 8.64 -15.83
C VAL A 103 15.03 9.80 -15.86
N LEU A 104 14.36 10.08 -14.75
CA LEU A 104 13.30 11.08 -14.63
C LEU A 104 13.55 12.00 -13.42
N PRO A 105 14.41 13.02 -13.57
CA PRO A 105 14.64 14.02 -12.53
C PRO A 105 13.34 14.74 -12.15
N GLY A 106 13.13 14.97 -10.86
CA GLY A 106 11.89 15.58 -10.33
C GLY A 106 10.71 14.60 -10.18
N LEU A 107 10.94 13.29 -10.33
CA LEU A 107 9.96 12.25 -10.03
C LEU A 107 9.44 12.38 -8.59
N LYS A 108 8.13 12.62 -8.46
CA LYS A 108 7.42 12.57 -7.17
C LYS A 108 7.10 11.12 -6.80
N THR A 109 7.33 10.77 -5.54
CA THR A 109 7.13 9.41 -5.01
C THR A 109 5.99 9.39 -3.99
N LEU A 110 4.90 8.70 -4.31
CA LEU A 110 3.79 8.46 -3.38
C LEU A 110 3.95 7.09 -2.74
N ILE A 111 4.19 7.07 -1.43
CA ILE A 111 4.43 5.85 -0.65
C ILE A 111 3.16 5.50 0.13
N ILE A 112 2.55 4.36 -0.19
CA ILE A 112 1.41 3.84 0.58
C ILE A 112 1.88 2.75 1.54
N VAL A 113 1.74 3.04 2.83
CA VAL A 113 2.14 2.16 3.92
C VAL A 113 0.93 1.35 4.37
N ARG A 114 1.15 0.06 4.57
CA ARG A 114 0.18 -0.88 5.13
C ARG A 114 0.83 -1.66 6.26
N ASN A 115 0.02 -2.08 7.24
CA ASN A 115 0.48 -2.92 8.33
C ASN A 115 1.29 -4.15 7.79
N PRO A 116 2.48 -4.44 8.34
CA PRO A 116 3.33 -5.55 7.91
C PRO A 116 2.62 -6.91 7.86
N LEU A 117 1.77 -7.22 8.85
CA LEU A 117 1.02 -8.48 8.89
C LEU A 117 -0.06 -8.54 7.83
N GLU A 118 -0.74 -7.43 7.56
CA GLU A 118 -1.72 -7.36 6.48
C GLU A 118 -1.06 -7.56 5.11
N ALA A 119 0.13 -6.98 4.91
CA ALA A 119 0.90 -7.18 3.69
C ALA A 119 1.34 -8.64 3.54
N ALA A 120 1.91 -9.22 4.60
CA ALA A 120 2.34 -10.62 4.60
C ALA A 120 1.17 -11.60 4.38
N HIS A 121 0.02 -11.34 5.02
CA HIS A 121 -1.22 -12.09 4.79
C HIS A 121 -1.65 -12.02 3.33
N SER A 122 -1.70 -10.81 2.77
CA SER A 122 -2.11 -10.61 1.39
C SER A 122 -1.19 -11.33 0.40
N MET A 123 0.11 -11.40 0.69
CA MET A 123 1.07 -12.15 -0.13
C MET A 123 0.89 -13.66 0.01
N ARG A 124 0.61 -14.15 1.21
CA ARG A 124 0.34 -15.58 1.45
C ARG A 124 -0.88 -16.06 0.67
N GLU A 125 -1.99 -15.33 0.73
CA GLU A 125 -3.22 -15.71 0.00
C GLU A 125 -3.00 -15.75 -1.51
N ARG A 126 -2.17 -14.85 -2.03
CA ARG A 126 -1.94 -14.71 -3.47
C ARG A 126 -0.88 -15.69 -4.00
N ASN A 127 0.25 -15.84 -3.29
CA ASN A 127 1.45 -16.52 -3.79
C ASN A 127 1.83 -17.76 -2.98
N GLY A 128 1.12 -18.08 -1.89
CA GLY A 128 1.50 -19.15 -0.97
C GLY A 128 2.78 -18.86 -0.17
N THR A 129 3.23 -17.60 -0.12
CA THR A 129 4.45 -17.19 0.60
C THR A 129 4.29 -17.36 2.12
N SER A 130 5.37 -17.70 2.82
CA SER A 130 5.36 -17.73 4.29
C SER A 130 5.23 -16.32 4.89
N TYR A 131 4.72 -16.21 6.12
CA TYR A 131 4.71 -14.95 6.87
C TYR A 131 6.11 -14.36 7.06
N SER A 132 7.10 -15.22 7.32
CA SER A 132 8.49 -14.80 7.48
C SER A 132 9.05 -14.13 6.22
N LEU A 133 8.78 -14.71 5.05
CA LEU A 133 9.18 -14.12 3.77
C LEU A 133 8.41 -12.82 3.51
N GLY A 134 7.09 -12.81 3.73
CA GLY A 134 6.26 -11.61 3.55
C GLY A 134 6.70 -10.43 4.42
N LEU A 135 6.97 -10.66 5.71
CA LEU A 135 7.49 -9.63 6.63
C LEU A 135 8.88 -9.16 6.23
N ARG A 136 9.76 -10.06 5.78
CA ARG A 136 11.10 -9.70 5.33
C ARG A 136 11.07 -8.86 4.05
N LEU A 137 10.24 -9.22 3.09
CA LEU A 137 10.06 -8.44 1.87
C LEU A 137 9.43 -7.08 2.18
N TRP A 138 8.44 -7.03 3.06
CA TRP A 138 7.87 -5.77 3.54
C TRP A 138 8.95 -4.85 4.11
N GLU A 139 9.83 -5.37 4.96
CA GLU A 139 10.93 -4.59 5.55
C GLU A 139 11.89 -4.08 4.49
N ILE A 140 12.38 -4.96 3.61
CA ILE A 140 13.35 -4.59 2.56
C ILE A 140 12.78 -3.49 1.68
N TYR A 141 11.56 -3.66 1.16
CA TYR A 141 10.95 -2.70 0.24
C TYR A 141 10.75 -1.33 0.88
N ASN A 142 10.20 -1.30 2.09
CA ASN A 142 9.95 -0.04 2.78
C ASN A 142 11.24 0.66 3.21
N ARG A 143 12.26 -0.10 3.63
CA ARG A 143 13.57 0.47 3.98
C ARG A 143 14.23 1.13 2.76
N ARG A 144 14.23 0.45 1.60
CA ARG A 144 14.77 1.01 0.35
C ARG A 144 14.07 2.28 -0.08
N LEU A 145 12.74 2.32 0.02
CA LEU A 145 11.97 3.52 -0.31
C LEU A 145 12.41 4.73 0.53
N ILE A 146 12.53 4.58 1.85
CA ILE A 146 12.88 5.71 2.72
C ILE A 146 14.32 6.17 2.48
N GLU A 147 15.24 5.22 2.25
CA GLU A 147 16.65 5.50 2.00
C GLU A 147 16.89 6.24 0.67
N THR A 148 16.04 5.99 -0.34
CA THR A 148 16.27 6.47 -1.71
C THR A 148 15.33 7.60 -2.14
N ALA A 149 14.11 7.66 -1.61
CA ALA A 149 13.15 8.69 -1.96
C ALA A 149 13.52 10.03 -1.32
N ASN A 150 13.68 11.05 -2.16
CA ASN A 150 13.93 12.42 -1.71
C ASN A 150 12.78 12.93 -0.80
N GLU A 151 13.13 13.41 0.40
CA GLU A 151 12.17 13.96 1.37
C GLU A 151 11.31 15.09 0.79
N GLN A 152 11.83 15.88 -0.15
CA GLN A 152 11.10 17.00 -0.75
C GLN A 152 10.12 16.57 -1.84
N ASP A 153 10.38 15.42 -2.46
CA ASP A 153 9.62 14.88 -3.59
C ASP A 153 8.87 13.61 -3.22
N ARG A 154 8.68 13.32 -1.92
CA ARG A 154 7.90 12.17 -1.45
C ARG A 154 6.72 12.59 -0.58
N LEU A 155 5.65 11.79 -0.65
CA LEU A 155 4.53 11.86 0.26
C LEU A 155 4.24 10.45 0.78
N VAL A 156 4.21 10.29 2.10
CA VAL A 156 3.81 9.04 2.75
C VAL A 156 2.33 9.12 3.13
N THR A 157 1.58 8.09 2.77
CA THR A 157 0.17 7.89 3.14
C THR A 157 -0.01 6.52 3.79
N HIS A 158 -1.01 6.40 4.65
CA HIS A 158 -1.35 5.13 5.30
C HIS A 158 -2.65 4.57 4.73
N TYR A 159 -2.66 3.26 4.44
CA TYR A 159 -3.80 2.57 3.84
C TYR A 159 -5.12 2.81 4.61
N ASP A 160 -5.05 2.88 5.94
CA ASP A 160 -6.24 3.06 6.78
C ASP A 160 -6.88 4.45 6.65
N LEU A 161 -6.13 5.48 6.25
CA LEU A 161 -6.65 6.84 6.11
C LEU A 161 -7.79 6.92 5.09
N PHE A 162 -7.74 6.08 4.06
CA PHE A 162 -8.81 6.00 3.06
C PHE A 162 -10.12 5.44 3.62
N PHE A 163 -10.08 4.66 4.69
CA PHE A 163 -11.28 4.12 5.35
C PHE A 163 -11.82 5.04 6.44
N VAL A 164 -10.98 5.95 6.96
CA VAL A 164 -11.41 6.99 7.90
C VAL A 164 -12.03 8.17 7.15
N ASN A 165 -11.27 8.77 6.23
CA ASN A 165 -11.74 9.87 5.38
C ASN A 165 -10.98 9.90 4.05
N ALA A 166 -11.46 9.12 3.08
CA ALA A 166 -10.88 9.06 1.73
C ALA A 166 -10.79 10.41 1.04
N GLU A 167 -11.76 11.30 1.24
CA GLU A 167 -11.81 12.58 0.52
C GLU A 167 -10.67 13.50 0.97
N THR A 168 -10.50 13.67 2.28
CA THR A 168 -9.40 14.47 2.84
C THR A 168 -8.03 13.91 2.42
N GLU A 169 -7.86 12.59 2.45
CA GLU A 169 -6.58 11.99 2.08
C GLU A 169 -6.30 12.08 0.57
N LEU A 170 -7.33 11.94 -0.27
CA LEU A 170 -7.19 12.13 -1.72
C LEU A 170 -6.91 13.60 -2.07
N LEU A 171 -7.49 14.57 -1.36
CA LEU A 171 -7.17 15.99 -1.55
C LEU A 171 -5.69 16.27 -1.23
N ARG A 172 -5.19 15.73 -0.11
CA ARG A 172 -3.76 15.84 0.27
C ARG A 172 -2.85 15.31 -0.83
N ILE A 173 -3.17 14.14 -1.38
CA ILE A 173 -2.40 13.53 -2.45
C ILE A 173 -2.53 14.34 -3.75
N ALA A 174 -3.74 14.77 -4.11
CA ALA A 174 -4.00 15.56 -5.32
C ALA A 174 -3.19 16.86 -5.33
N HIS A 175 -3.20 17.61 -4.22
CA HIS A 175 -2.35 18.80 -4.07
C HIS A 175 -0.86 18.48 -4.21
N PHE A 176 -0.39 17.40 -3.58
CA PHE A 176 1.03 17.02 -3.66
C PHE A 176 1.47 16.73 -5.10
N ILE A 177 0.66 16.00 -5.88
CA ILE A 177 1.01 15.62 -7.26
C ILE A 177 0.53 16.63 -8.32
N GLY A 178 -0.26 17.63 -7.93
CA GLY A 178 -0.78 18.66 -8.84
C GLY A 178 -2.01 18.24 -9.65
N LEU A 179 -2.81 17.29 -9.14
CA LEU A 179 -4.09 16.94 -9.76
C LEU A 179 -5.20 17.94 -9.36
N PRO A 180 -6.20 18.16 -10.23
CA PRO A 180 -7.38 18.97 -9.88
C PRO A 180 -8.27 18.31 -8.82
N ASP A 181 -8.85 19.12 -7.94
CA ASP A 181 -9.73 18.64 -6.86
C ASP A 181 -11.13 18.22 -7.35
N ALA A 182 -11.52 18.60 -8.57
CA ALA A 182 -12.89 18.49 -9.08
C ALA A 182 -13.48 17.07 -9.01
N GLN A 183 -12.64 16.03 -9.11
CA GLN A 183 -13.05 14.63 -9.11
C GLN A 183 -12.76 13.91 -7.79
N VAL A 184 -12.24 14.61 -6.78
CA VAL A 184 -11.81 13.95 -5.53
C VAL A 184 -13.01 13.39 -4.75
N ALA A 185 -14.10 14.14 -4.64
CA ALA A 185 -15.31 13.68 -3.94
C ALA A 185 -15.95 12.45 -4.62
N SER A 186 -15.98 12.43 -5.96
CA SER A 186 -16.52 11.30 -6.73
C SER A 186 -15.62 10.07 -6.61
N ALA A 187 -14.30 10.23 -6.65
CA ALA A 187 -13.33 9.16 -6.43
C ALA A 187 -13.42 8.60 -4.99
N ALA A 188 -13.52 9.46 -3.97
CA ALA A 188 -13.62 9.04 -2.56
C ALA A 188 -14.85 8.16 -2.31
N ALA A 189 -15.97 8.40 -2.99
CA ALA A 189 -17.17 7.59 -2.90
C ALA A 189 -16.97 6.12 -3.34
N LEU A 190 -15.94 5.82 -4.14
CA LEU A 190 -15.59 4.45 -4.55
C LEU A 190 -15.07 3.61 -3.37
N VAL A 191 -14.49 4.24 -2.33
CA VAL A 191 -13.96 3.54 -1.16
C VAL A 191 -15.07 3.05 -0.23
N LYS A 192 -16.14 3.85 -0.04
CA LYS A 192 -17.28 3.52 0.83
C LYS A 192 -18.00 2.22 0.43
N LYS A 193 -17.80 1.75 -0.81
CA LYS A 193 -18.37 0.49 -1.32
C LYS A 193 -17.57 -0.75 -0.95
N ARG A 194 -16.36 -0.62 -0.38
CA ARG A 194 -15.50 -1.75 -0.01
C ARG A 194 -15.60 -2.08 1.47
N ARG A 195 -15.78 -3.37 1.77
CA ARG A 195 -15.56 -3.91 3.12
C ARG A 195 -14.07 -4.15 3.33
N ARG A 196 -13.55 -3.78 4.49
CA ARG A 196 -12.19 -4.08 4.90
C ARG A 196 -12.12 -5.57 5.29
N HIS A 197 -11.43 -6.39 4.51
CA HIS A 197 -11.39 -7.83 4.72
C HIS A 197 -10.47 -8.26 5.88
N THR A 198 -9.46 -7.44 6.20
CA THR A 198 -8.45 -7.77 7.24
C THR A 198 -7.96 -6.48 7.90
N HIS A 199 -7.90 -6.45 9.24
CA HIS A 199 -7.33 -5.36 10.01
C HIS A 199 -6.39 -5.89 11.10
N PHE A 200 -5.14 -5.47 11.09
CA PHE A 200 -4.20 -5.73 12.18
C PHE A 200 -3.76 -4.42 12.87
N THR A 201 -3.64 -4.46 14.19
CA THR A 201 -3.15 -3.35 15.02
C THR A 201 -1.64 -3.48 15.26
N LEU A 202 -1.07 -2.46 15.91
CA LEU A 202 0.31 -2.52 16.40
C LEU A 202 0.49 -3.57 17.50
N GLU A 203 -0.52 -3.76 18.34
CA GLU A 203 -0.52 -4.80 19.39
C GLU A 203 -0.40 -6.19 18.77
N HIS A 204 -1.13 -6.47 17.68
CA HIS A 204 -1.00 -7.74 16.98
C HIS A 204 0.41 -7.99 16.42
N LEU A 205 1.17 -6.94 16.06
CA LEU A 205 2.57 -7.10 15.65
C LEU A 205 3.45 -7.55 16.82
N ILE A 206 3.21 -6.99 18.01
CA ILE A 206 3.92 -7.35 19.24
C ILE A 206 3.56 -8.78 19.66
N ASP A 207 2.27 -9.13 19.64
CA ASP A 207 1.78 -10.45 20.01
C ASP A 207 2.29 -11.54 19.06
N ALA A 208 2.34 -11.24 17.75
CA ALA A 208 2.95 -12.10 16.74
C ALA A 208 4.48 -12.14 16.81
N ARG A 209 5.11 -11.44 17.77
CA ARG A 209 6.57 -11.36 17.97
C ARG A 209 7.31 -10.99 16.69
N VAL A 210 6.75 -10.07 15.91
CA VAL A 210 7.42 -9.48 14.75
C VAL A 210 8.72 -8.81 15.20
N ALA A 211 9.76 -8.88 14.36
CA ALA A 211 11.06 -8.32 14.67
C ALA A 211 10.96 -6.82 15.07
N PRO A 212 11.62 -6.36 16.14
CA PRO A 212 11.55 -4.98 16.58
C PRO A 212 11.87 -3.97 15.48
N GLU A 213 12.82 -4.28 14.61
CA GLU A 213 13.24 -3.43 13.50
C GLU A 213 12.12 -3.18 12.49
N VAL A 214 11.25 -4.17 12.27
CA VAL A 214 10.07 -4.06 11.40
C VAL A 214 9.00 -3.20 12.06
N ILE A 215 8.79 -3.38 13.37
CA ILE A 215 7.83 -2.59 14.16
C ILE A 215 8.26 -1.11 14.18
N ASP A 216 9.53 -0.83 14.42
CA ASP A 216 10.05 0.53 14.49
C ASP A 216 10.05 1.22 13.12
N LEU A 217 10.40 0.50 12.05
CA LEU A 217 10.24 1.01 10.68
C LEU A 217 8.78 1.35 10.38
N TYR A 218 7.84 0.48 10.75
CA TYR A 218 6.42 0.75 10.57
C TYR A 218 5.96 1.97 11.38
N ARG A 219 6.38 2.10 12.64
CA ARG A 219 6.08 3.26 13.49
C ARG A 219 6.59 4.58 12.89
N ALA A 220 7.81 4.58 12.35
CA ALA A 220 8.36 5.77 11.70
C ALA A 220 7.52 6.19 10.49
N LEU A 221 7.17 5.21 9.64
CA LEU A 221 6.36 5.43 8.44
C LEU A 221 4.95 5.95 8.74
N ILE A 222 4.26 5.37 9.72
CA ILE A 222 2.93 5.84 10.10
C ILE A 222 2.98 7.23 10.75
N SER A 223 4.06 7.53 11.50
CA SER A 223 4.27 8.87 12.04
C SER A 223 4.47 9.91 10.95
N GLU A 224 5.18 9.59 9.86
CA GLU A 224 5.32 10.47 8.69
C GLU A 224 3.97 10.62 7.95
N ALA A 225 3.21 9.54 7.82
CA ALA A 225 1.91 9.55 7.15
C ALA A 225 0.87 10.45 7.84
N TRP A 226 0.88 10.48 9.18
CA TRP A 226 -0.07 11.25 9.98
C TRP A 226 0.41 12.66 10.35
N ALA A 227 1.66 13.02 10.03
CA ALA A 227 2.15 14.37 10.25
C ALA A 227 1.39 15.36 9.34
N PRO A 228 0.69 16.37 9.89
CA PRO A 228 0.17 17.47 9.09
C PRO A 228 1.32 18.17 8.38
N GLU A 229 1.08 18.71 7.18
CA GLU A 229 2.06 19.45 6.38
C GLU A 229 2.93 20.34 7.28
N ARG A 230 4.20 19.96 7.46
CA ARG A 230 5.20 20.84 8.07
C ARG A 230 5.33 22.03 7.12
N ASN A 231 4.71 23.14 7.49
CA ASN A 231 4.87 24.44 6.86
C ASN A 231 6.36 24.65 6.56
N LYS A 232 6.73 24.62 5.26
CA LYS A 232 8.07 24.98 4.78
C LYS A 232 8.24 26.50 4.89
N GLY A 233 8.31 26.99 6.12
CA GLY A 233 8.35 28.41 6.47
C GLY A 233 9.53 28.74 7.36
N LYS A 234 10.58 29.30 6.75
CA LYS A 234 11.72 30.05 7.31
C LYS A 234 12.58 29.37 8.39
N VAL A 235 13.79 29.06 7.95
CA VAL A 235 15.02 28.94 8.75
C VAL A 235 15.08 30.02 9.82
N ALA A 236 14.99 29.62 11.08
CA ALA A 236 15.43 30.42 12.21
C ALA A 236 16.67 29.72 12.79
N LYS A 237 17.85 30.29 12.48
CA LYS A 237 19.10 29.97 13.17
C LYS A 237 18.90 30.19 14.68
N SER A 238 19.30 29.21 15.47
CA SER A 238 19.53 29.35 16.91
C SER A 238 20.95 28.89 17.25
N PRO A 239 21.54 29.43 18.33
CA PRO A 239 22.97 29.76 18.37
C PRO A 239 23.87 28.60 18.80
N GLU A 240 25.11 28.67 18.34
CA GLU A 240 26.24 27.85 18.78
C GLU A 240 26.57 28.08 20.25
N THR A 241 26.55 27.00 21.02
CA THR A 241 27.41 26.67 22.18
C THR A 241 27.24 25.15 22.34
N GLY A 242 28.21 24.26 22.25
CA GLY A 242 29.62 24.29 22.62
C GLY A 242 29.90 22.97 23.35
N SER A 243 30.43 21.99 22.62
CA SER A 243 31.25 20.83 23.03
C SER A 243 30.90 20.05 24.33
N ALA A 244 30.48 18.80 24.14
CA ALA A 244 30.98 17.67 24.92
C ALA A 244 30.94 16.41 24.02
N ASP A 245 32.07 15.72 23.98
CA ASP A 245 32.34 14.50 23.21
C ASP A 245 31.29 13.40 23.42
N GLU A 246 30.70 12.92 22.33
CA GLU A 246 30.36 11.50 22.17
C GLU A 246 30.55 11.14 20.69
N ALA A 247 31.74 10.60 20.43
CA ALA A 247 32.10 10.02 19.16
C ALA A 247 31.15 8.86 18.83
N ASP A 248 30.83 8.75 17.54
CA ASP A 248 30.67 7.51 16.77
C ASP A 248 30.24 6.27 17.56
N LEU A 249 29.09 5.73 17.18
CA LEU A 249 28.95 4.34 16.72
C LEU A 249 27.46 4.11 16.44
N LEU A 250 27.08 4.11 15.17
CA LEU A 250 25.99 3.24 14.69
C LEU A 250 26.64 1.87 14.42
N PRO A 251 26.47 0.85 15.28
CA PRO A 251 26.90 -0.49 14.96
C PRO A 251 25.72 -1.22 14.36
N GLY A 252 25.74 -1.40 13.04
CA GLY A 252 24.73 -2.16 12.31
C GLY A 252 25.28 -2.81 11.06
N SER A 253 26.55 -3.21 11.10
CA SER A 253 27.16 -4.11 10.13
C SER A 253 26.35 -5.41 10.03
N VAL A 254 26.24 -5.88 8.80
CA VAL A 254 25.64 -7.17 8.41
C VAL A 254 26.17 -8.31 9.28
N SER A 255 25.42 -8.71 10.31
CA SER A 255 25.65 -9.98 11.00
C SER A 255 24.85 -11.08 10.30
N ARG A 256 25.59 -11.92 9.57
CA ARG A 256 25.16 -13.25 9.14
C ARG A 256 24.65 -14.05 10.35
N LEU A 257 23.60 -14.83 10.08
CA LEU A 257 23.18 -16.02 10.85
C LEU A 257 22.89 -15.79 12.34
N ASN A 258 21.62 -15.52 12.66
CA ASN A 258 21.00 -16.21 13.78
C ASN A 258 20.01 -17.22 13.21
N ALA A 259 20.30 -18.48 13.51
CA ALA A 259 19.64 -19.65 12.96
C ALA A 259 18.11 -19.60 13.15
N PHE A 260 17.42 -20.08 12.11
CA PHE A 260 16.06 -20.58 12.14
C PHE A 260 15.66 -21.15 13.51
N VAL A 261 14.56 -20.65 14.09
CA VAL A 261 13.85 -21.34 15.15
C VAL A 261 12.51 -21.82 14.58
N PRO A 262 12.40 -23.10 14.15
CA PRO A 262 11.14 -23.69 13.67
C PRO A 262 9.97 -23.51 14.65
N GLU A 263 10.25 -23.48 15.97
CA GLU A 263 9.24 -23.30 17.01
C GLU A 263 8.60 -21.90 17.00
N ARG A 264 9.38 -20.85 16.66
CA ARG A 264 8.82 -19.49 16.51
C ARG A 264 7.94 -19.39 15.27
N ILE A 265 8.29 -20.10 14.20
CA ILE A 265 7.50 -20.16 12.96
C ILE A 265 6.17 -20.87 13.21
N ALA A 266 6.19 -22.02 13.89
CA ALA A 266 4.99 -22.76 14.25
C ALA A 266 4.06 -21.96 15.19
N GLN A 267 4.61 -21.18 16.12
CA GLN A 267 3.83 -20.33 17.01
C GLN A 267 3.20 -19.14 16.29
N ILE A 268 3.92 -18.49 15.36
CA ILE A 268 3.33 -17.44 14.51
C ILE A 268 2.18 -18.03 13.71
N GLU A 269 2.37 -19.20 13.08
CA GLU A 269 1.31 -19.86 12.33
C GLU A 269 0.13 -20.26 13.22
N HIS A 270 0.35 -20.67 14.46
CA HIS A 270 -0.70 -21.02 15.40
C HIS A 270 -1.52 -19.80 15.87
N LEU A 271 -0.87 -18.74 16.35
CA LEU A 271 -1.52 -17.47 16.70
C LEU A 271 -2.28 -16.89 15.51
N TYR A 272 -1.75 -17.09 14.31
CA TYR A 272 -2.39 -16.66 13.07
C TYR A 272 -3.66 -17.46 12.76
N GLN A 273 -3.63 -18.78 12.92
CA GLN A 273 -4.82 -19.64 12.80
C GLN A 273 -5.89 -19.26 13.83
N GLU A 274 -5.49 -18.94 15.06
CA GLU A 274 -6.43 -18.48 16.09
C GLU A 274 -7.08 -17.15 15.72
N LEU A 275 -6.31 -16.19 15.22
CA LEU A 275 -6.85 -14.89 14.82
C LEU A 275 -7.76 -14.99 13.59
N LEU A 276 -7.41 -15.85 12.62
CA LEU A 276 -8.26 -16.19 11.48
C LEU A 276 -9.59 -16.79 11.93
N ALA A 277 -9.54 -17.79 12.82
CA ALA A 277 -10.73 -18.43 13.37
C ALA A 277 -11.62 -17.41 14.11
N GLN A 278 -11.02 -16.47 14.84
CA GLN A 278 -11.76 -15.38 15.49
C GLN A 278 -12.41 -14.42 14.47
N ALA A 279 -11.72 -14.09 13.38
CA ALA A 279 -12.26 -13.24 12.31
C ALA A 279 -13.41 -13.93 11.56
N GLU A 280 -13.25 -15.21 11.23
CA GLU A 280 -14.30 -16.04 10.61
C GLU A 280 -15.52 -16.19 11.52
N ALA A 281 -15.32 -16.41 12.82
CA ALA A 281 -16.40 -16.48 13.80
C ALA A 281 -17.19 -15.17 13.89
N ARG A 282 -16.49 -14.01 13.90
CA ARG A 282 -17.15 -12.69 13.86
C ARG A 282 -17.94 -12.50 12.57
N HIS A 283 -17.38 -12.90 11.42
CA HIS A 283 -18.06 -12.80 10.14
C HIS A 283 -19.33 -13.66 10.11
N LYS A 284 -19.23 -14.91 10.59
CA LYS A 284 -20.37 -15.83 10.68
C LYS A 284 -21.48 -15.26 11.56
N SER A 285 -21.13 -14.72 12.73
CA SER A 285 -22.09 -14.09 13.64
C SER A 285 -22.77 -12.87 13.00
N GLN A 286 -22.04 -12.02 12.28
CA GLN A 286 -22.64 -10.90 11.54
C GLN A 286 -23.57 -11.35 10.41
N VAL A 287 -23.24 -12.43 9.70
CA VAL A 287 -24.09 -12.98 8.64
C VAL A 287 -25.38 -13.55 9.23
N GLU A 288 -25.30 -14.27 10.35
CA GLU A 288 -26.46 -14.78 11.07
C GLU A 288 -27.37 -13.64 11.56
N GLU A 289 -26.80 -12.58 12.12
CA GLU A 289 -27.54 -11.40 12.59
C GLU A 289 -28.24 -10.66 11.43
N LEU A 290 -27.55 -10.45 10.31
CA LEU A 290 -28.15 -9.87 9.10
C LEU A 290 -29.25 -10.76 8.52
N SER A 291 -29.06 -12.08 8.54
CA SER A 291 -30.05 -13.03 8.00
C SER A 291 -31.32 -13.01 8.86
N ALA A 292 -31.18 -13.03 10.18
CA ALA A 292 -32.29 -12.89 11.11
C ALA A 292 -33.02 -11.54 10.93
N HIS A 293 -32.27 -10.45 10.68
CA HIS A 293 -32.87 -9.14 10.43
C HIS A 293 -33.69 -9.13 9.12
N VAL A 294 -33.19 -9.77 8.06
CA VAL A 294 -33.90 -9.90 6.78
C VAL A 294 -35.16 -10.75 6.92
N GLU A 295 -35.09 -11.86 7.66
CA GLU A 295 -36.25 -12.72 7.95
C GLU A 295 -37.33 -11.94 8.72
N HIS A 296 -36.94 -11.21 9.76
CA HIS A 296 -37.86 -10.38 10.53
C HIS A 296 -38.53 -9.29 9.67
N MET A 297 -37.76 -8.64 8.79
CA MET A 297 -38.30 -7.67 7.85
C MET A 297 -39.30 -8.29 6.87
N ASN A 298 -39.03 -9.50 6.38
CA ASN A 298 -39.93 -10.21 5.47
C ASN A 298 -41.23 -10.62 6.16
N GLU A 299 -41.18 -10.97 7.45
CA GLU A 299 -42.35 -11.31 8.24
C GLU A 299 -43.24 -10.08 8.49
N LEU A 300 -42.63 -8.95 8.86
CA LEU A 300 -43.33 -7.66 8.97
C LEU A 300 -43.98 -7.24 7.64
N LEU A 301 -43.31 -7.45 6.51
CA LEU A 301 -43.87 -7.17 5.19
C LEU A 301 -45.07 -8.08 4.87
N ARG A 302 -45.02 -9.36 5.25
CA ARG A 302 -46.14 -10.29 5.07
C ARG A 302 -47.34 -9.89 5.93
N GLU A 303 -47.14 -9.59 7.21
CA GLU A 303 -48.21 -9.14 8.10
C GLU A 303 -48.86 -7.84 7.59
N LYS A 304 -48.03 -6.90 7.12
CA LYS A 304 -48.52 -5.64 6.54
C LYS A 304 -49.29 -5.86 5.22
N SER A 305 -48.88 -6.83 4.41
CA SER A 305 -49.61 -7.20 3.18
C SER A 305 -50.95 -7.86 3.49
N VAL A 306 -51.02 -8.72 4.52
CA VAL A 306 -52.27 -9.37 4.94
C VAL A 306 -53.25 -8.34 5.48
N THR A 307 -52.80 -7.48 6.39
CA THR A 307 -53.62 -6.39 6.94
C THR A 307 -54.10 -5.41 5.88
N LEU A 308 -53.29 -5.10 4.85
CA LEU A 308 -53.74 -4.29 3.71
C LEU A 308 -54.88 -4.98 2.96
N SER A 309 -54.73 -6.27 2.63
CA SER A 309 -55.74 -7.04 1.90
C SER A 309 -57.06 -7.18 2.69
N GLU A 310 -56.97 -7.33 4.01
CA GLU A 310 -58.15 -7.36 4.89
C GLU A 310 -58.83 -5.99 5.02
N SER A 311 -58.06 -4.91 4.95
CA SER A 311 -58.60 -3.54 4.95
C SER A 311 -59.27 -3.16 3.63
N GLU A 312 -58.73 -3.63 2.50
CA GLU A 312 -59.33 -3.45 1.18
C GLU A 312 -60.62 -4.26 1.04
N ALA A 313 -60.62 -5.52 1.50
CA ALA A 313 -61.82 -6.36 1.49
C ALA A 313 -62.97 -5.83 2.36
N ARG A 314 -62.66 -5.07 3.42
CA ARG A 314 -63.68 -4.39 4.27
C ARG A 314 -64.15 -3.05 3.74
N ALA A 315 -63.44 -2.45 2.78
CA ALA A 315 -63.85 -1.21 2.14
C ALA A 315 -64.79 -1.45 0.95
N ASP A 316 -64.83 -2.68 0.44
CA ASP A 316 -65.67 -3.13 -0.69
C ASP A 316 -67.03 -3.76 -0.27
N GLU A 317 -67.31 -3.87 1.03
CA GLU A 317 -68.64 -4.22 1.61
C GLU A 317 -69.42 -2.97 2.05
#